data_AF-A0A1N6GRB2-F1
#
_entry.id   AF-A0A1N6GRB2-F1
#
_cell.length_a   1.000
_cell.length_b   1.000
_cell.length_c   1.000
_cell.angle_alpha   90.00
_cell.angle_beta   90.00
_cell.angle_gamma   90.00
#
_symmetry.space_group_name_H-M   'P 1'
#
loop_
_entity.id
_entity.type
_entity.pdbx_description
1 polymer ?
#
loop_
_entity_poly.entity_id
_entity_poly.type
_entity_poly.pdbx_seq_one_letter_code
_entity_poly.pdbx_strand_id
1 'polypeptide(L)'
;MKKIITFFCFLSLLSCTKENYIETKKEGDLVQKITYSKGIVTNSKTYNSGKLETEFIYVNGTINKVYQYYPSKKVHSFSYLLKKPNHFFTKIYFENGKTVSEGEGDYFMNKKIFLRRGGWIFYNKSGTAYSILEFVNDGEKEYLQQETIYDTLKKKIIKDVKYENPILVK
;
A
#
# COMPACT_ATOMS: atom_id res chain seq x y z
N MET A 1 0.21 48.81 56.56
CA MET A 1 0.84 48.37 55.29
C MET A 1 0.40 46.94 55.00
N LYS A 2 -0.59 46.75 54.11
CA LYS A 2 -1.10 45.41 53.74
C LYS A 2 -0.24 44.84 52.61
N LYS A 3 0.45 43.73 52.87
CA LYS A 3 1.14 42.95 51.82
C LYS A 3 0.12 42.04 51.15
N ILE A 4 -0.21 42.32 49.90
CA ILE A 4 -0.97 41.43 49.03
C ILE A 4 0.04 40.41 48.49
N ILE A 5 -0.10 39.15 48.91
CA ILE A 5 0.66 38.03 48.35
C ILE A 5 -0.13 37.55 47.14
N THR A 6 0.31 37.95 45.95
CA THR A 6 -0.24 37.44 44.69
C THR A 6 0.29 36.03 44.48
N PHE A 7 -0.55 35.03 44.75
CA PHE A 7 -0.26 33.63 44.45
C PHE A 7 -0.33 33.43 42.93
N PHE A 8 0.82 33.52 42.28
CA PHE A 8 0.98 33.28 40.85
C PHE A 8 0.84 31.77 40.61
N CYS A 9 -0.40 31.34 40.33
CA CYS A 9 -0.70 29.96 39.95
C CYS A 9 -0.09 29.70 38.57
N PHE A 10 1.17 29.23 38.56
CA PHE A 10 1.78 28.57 37.41
C PHE A 10 0.98 27.30 37.13
N LEU A 11 -0.12 27.45 36.39
CA LEU A 11 -0.73 26.36 35.65
C LEU A 11 0.28 25.94 34.59
N SER A 12 1.18 25.05 34.98
CA SER A 12 1.95 24.23 34.06
C SER A 12 0.95 23.50 33.19
N LEU A 13 0.74 24.03 31.99
CA LEU A 13 0.18 23.31 30.85
C LEU A 13 1.15 22.17 30.55
N LEU A 14 1.11 21.11 31.35
CA LEU A 14 1.59 19.80 30.99
C LEU A 14 0.73 19.40 29.79
N SER A 15 1.21 19.79 28.60
CA SER A 15 0.73 19.27 27.32
C SER A 15 0.83 17.76 27.44
N CYS A 16 -0.30 17.14 27.77
CA CYS A 16 -0.43 15.72 27.96
C CYS A 16 -0.26 15.10 26.58
N THR A 17 0.98 14.86 26.20
CA THR A 17 1.35 14.23 24.95
C THR A 17 0.91 12.78 25.06
N LYS A 18 -0.24 12.46 24.47
CA LYS A 18 -0.78 11.10 24.47
C LYS A 18 0.27 10.15 23.91
N GLU A 19 0.80 9.29 24.78
CA GLU A 19 1.93 8.43 24.43
C GLU A 19 1.56 7.40 23.36
N ASN A 20 0.40 6.76 23.49
CA ASN A 20 -0.18 5.91 22.45
C ASN A 20 -1.69 6.17 22.38
N TYR A 21 -2.23 6.36 21.19
CA TYR A 21 -3.65 6.60 20.99
C TYR A 21 -4.13 6.15 19.61
N ILE A 22 -5.45 5.97 19.47
CA ILE A 22 -6.10 5.60 18.22
C ILE A 22 -7.08 6.70 17.84
N GLU A 23 -6.95 7.23 16.63
CA GLU A 23 -7.98 8.06 16.02
C GLU A 23 -8.91 7.19 15.17
N THR A 24 -10.21 7.47 15.21
CA THR A 24 -11.20 6.79 14.38
C THR A 24 -11.90 7.81 13.49
N LYS A 25 -11.87 7.58 12.19
CA LYS A 25 -12.59 8.35 11.17
C LYS A 25 -13.69 7.46 10.59
N LYS A 26 -14.88 8.01 10.38
CA LYS A 26 -16.03 7.29 9.82
C LYS A 26 -16.62 8.07 8.65
N GLU A 27 -16.92 7.36 7.57
CA GLU A 27 -17.56 7.90 6.37
C GLU A 27 -18.46 6.80 5.77
N GLY A 28 -19.77 6.90 5.99
CA GLY A 28 -20.70 5.80 5.69
C GLY A 28 -20.29 4.50 6.39
N ASP A 29 -20.18 3.42 5.62
CA ASP A 29 -19.74 2.10 6.09
C ASP A 29 -18.22 1.96 6.25
N LEU A 30 -17.45 2.98 5.84
CA LEU A 30 -16.01 3.01 5.99
C LEU A 30 -15.63 3.51 7.39
N VAL A 31 -14.81 2.71 8.08
CA VAL A 31 -14.22 3.06 9.37
C VAL A 31 -12.71 2.94 9.26
N GLN A 32 -11.99 4.04 9.40
CA GLN A 32 -10.54 4.06 9.46
C GLN A 32 -10.09 4.23 10.91
N LYS A 33 -9.21 3.35 11.38
CA LYS A 33 -8.54 3.43 12.68
C LYS A 33 -7.06 3.70 12.46
N ILE A 34 -6.56 4.82 12.95
CA ILE A 34 -5.17 5.25 12.83
C ILE A 34 -4.52 5.18 14.20
N THR A 35 -3.48 4.37 14.34
CA THR A 35 -2.73 4.22 15.59
C THR A 35 -1.50 5.10 15.58
N TYR A 36 -1.31 5.83 16.66
CA TYR A 36 -0.19 6.72 16.90
C TYR A 36 0.63 6.23 18.10
N SER A 37 1.95 6.38 18.00
CA SER A 37 2.89 6.26 19.11
C SER A 37 3.77 7.50 19.15
N LYS A 38 3.79 8.19 20.29
CA LYS A 38 4.51 9.46 20.51
C LYS A 38 4.22 10.49 19.40
N GLY A 39 2.96 10.57 18.98
CA GLY A 39 2.50 11.47 17.92
C GLY A 39 2.83 11.02 16.49
N ILE A 40 3.52 9.90 16.29
CA ILE A 40 3.89 9.36 14.96
C ILE A 40 2.93 8.22 14.60
N VAL A 41 2.41 8.22 13.37
CA VAL A 41 1.58 7.11 12.87
C VAL A 41 2.40 5.84 12.79
N THR A 42 1.89 4.75 13.34
CA THR A 42 2.51 3.41 13.30
C THR A 42 1.67 2.42 12.52
N ASN A 43 0.35 2.59 12.48
CA ASN A 43 -0.57 1.69 11.79
C ASN A 43 -1.83 2.45 11.34
N SER A 44 -2.42 2.04 10.22
CA SER A 44 -3.75 2.50 9.80
C SER A 44 -4.54 1.33 9.22
N LYS A 45 -5.70 1.05 9.79
CA LYS A 45 -6.61 -0.02 9.35
C LYS A 45 -7.89 0.59 8.84
N THR A 46 -8.27 0.23 7.63
CA THR A 46 -9.54 0.63 7.01
C THR A 46 -10.47 -0.57 6.95
N TYR A 47 -11.66 -0.40 7.49
CA TYR A 47 -12.72 -1.38 7.51
C TYR A 47 -13.87 -0.88 6.65
N ASN A 48 -14.49 -1.77 5.89
CA ASN A 48 -15.68 -1.51 5.11
C ASN A 48 -16.77 -2.49 5.55
N SER A 49 -17.90 -1.97 6.02
CA SER A 49 -19.00 -2.79 6.58
C SER A 49 -18.49 -3.76 7.66
N GLY A 50 -17.55 -3.29 8.49
CA GLY A 50 -16.92 -4.07 9.57
C GLY A 50 -15.86 -5.09 9.14
N LYS A 51 -15.60 -5.28 7.84
CA LYS A 51 -14.54 -6.17 7.33
C LYS A 51 -13.26 -5.39 7.11
N LEU A 52 -12.12 -5.91 7.57
CA LEU A 52 -10.81 -5.29 7.31
C LEU A 52 -10.53 -5.36 5.81
N GLU A 53 -10.34 -4.20 5.18
CA GLU A 53 -10.10 -4.09 3.74
C GLU A 53 -8.63 -3.77 3.46
N THR A 54 -8.04 -2.86 4.23
CA THR A 54 -6.64 -2.43 4.04
C THR A 54 -5.95 -2.16 5.38
N GLU A 55 -4.68 -2.54 5.49
CA GLU A 55 -3.80 -2.21 6.61
C GLU A 55 -2.48 -1.61 6.10
N PHE A 56 -2.15 -0.41 6.58
CA PHE A 56 -0.85 0.25 6.39
C PHE A 56 -0.03 0.13 7.67
N ILE A 57 1.22 -0.30 7.54
CA ILE A 57 2.19 -0.34 8.63
C ILE A 57 3.27 0.68 8.34
N TYR A 58 3.52 1.56 9.31
CA TYR A 58 4.46 2.67 9.18
C TYR A 58 5.70 2.42 10.03
N VAL A 59 6.86 2.82 9.51
CA VAL A 59 8.12 2.88 10.25
C VAL A 59 8.62 4.32 10.14
N ASN A 60 8.72 5.00 11.28
CA ASN A 60 9.13 6.40 11.37
C ASN A 60 8.32 7.31 10.42
N GLY A 61 6.99 7.14 10.43
CA GLY A 61 6.05 7.93 9.60
C GLY A 61 6.03 7.58 8.11
N THR A 62 6.90 6.68 7.63
CA THR A 62 6.88 6.20 6.23
C THR A 62 6.13 4.88 6.14
N ILE A 63 5.25 4.70 5.15
CA ILE A 63 4.63 3.39 4.89
C ILE A 63 5.74 2.39 4.59
N ASN A 64 5.82 1.33 5.37
CA ASN A 64 6.77 0.25 5.19
C ASN A 64 6.11 -1.00 4.61
N LYS A 65 4.85 -1.28 4.97
CA LYS A 65 4.07 -2.41 4.45
C LYS A 65 2.62 -2.02 4.22
N VAL A 66 2.00 -2.66 3.24
CA VAL A 66 0.57 -2.55 2.95
C VAL A 66 0.01 -3.95 2.77
N TYR A 67 -1.16 -4.20 3.38
CA TYR A 67 -1.94 -5.40 3.16
C TYR A 67 -3.32 -4.99 2.67
N GLN A 68 -3.83 -5.70 1.67
CA GLN A 68 -5.25 -5.66 1.31
C GLN A 68 -5.85 -7.05 1.49
N TYR A 69 -7.13 -7.11 1.82
CA TYR A 69 -7.80 -8.34 2.19
C TYR A 69 -9.04 -8.57 1.34
N TYR A 70 -9.30 -9.83 1.03
CA TYR A 70 -10.59 -10.29 0.52
C TYR A 70 -11.67 -10.17 1.61
N PRO A 71 -12.97 -10.17 1.24
CA PRO A 71 -14.06 -10.25 2.21
C PRO A 71 -14.01 -11.49 3.11
N SER A 72 -13.35 -12.57 2.67
CA SER A 72 -13.07 -13.78 3.46
C SER A 72 -11.96 -13.61 4.51
N LYS A 73 -11.37 -12.41 4.61
CA LYS A 73 -10.24 -12.04 5.48
C LYS A 73 -8.89 -12.65 5.08
N LYS A 74 -8.82 -13.35 3.95
CA LYS A 74 -7.56 -13.79 3.35
C LYS A 74 -6.84 -12.60 2.71
N VAL A 75 -5.50 -12.64 2.71
CA VAL A 75 -4.70 -11.60 2.07
C VAL A 75 -4.94 -11.63 0.55
N HIS A 76 -5.37 -10.49 0.01
CA HIS A 76 -5.49 -10.25 -1.44
C HIS A 76 -4.16 -9.77 -2.00
N SER A 77 -3.50 -8.82 -1.33
CA SER A 77 -2.20 -8.32 -1.74
C SER A 77 -1.33 -7.95 -0.53
N PHE A 78 -0.03 -8.02 -0.75
CA PHE A 78 0.98 -7.57 0.18
C PHE A 78 2.02 -6.74 -0.56
N SER A 79 2.32 -5.58 -0.02
CA SER A 79 3.38 -4.70 -0.53
C SER A 79 4.36 -4.34 0.59
N TYR A 80 5.64 -4.21 0.25
CA TYR A 80 6.67 -3.69 1.15
C TYR A 80 7.55 -2.67 0.45
N LEU A 81 7.98 -1.66 1.20
CA LEU A 81 8.79 -0.57 0.69
C LEU A 81 10.18 -1.09 0.32
N LEU A 82 10.54 -0.98 -0.95
CA LEU A 82 11.88 -1.24 -1.45
C LEU A 82 12.77 -0.02 -1.27
N LYS A 83 12.25 1.14 -1.68
CA LYS A 83 13.01 2.40 -1.67
C LYS A 83 12.09 3.56 -1.30
N LYS A 84 12.57 4.39 -0.37
CA LYS A 84 11.88 5.61 0.03
C LYS A 84 11.76 6.58 -1.15
N PRO A 85 10.68 7.38 -1.21
CA PRO A 85 9.58 7.41 -0.25
C PRO A 85 8.45 6.44 -0.57
N ASN A 86 8.35 5.95 -1.81
CA ASN A 86 7.12 5.39 -2.34
C ASN A 86 7.29 4.20 -3.30
N HIS A 87 8.49 3.62 -3.43
CA HIS A 87 8.73 2.50 -4.34
C HIS A 87 8.61 1.18 -3.59
N PHE A 88 7.64 0.35 -3.99
CA PHE A 88 7.26 -0.89 -3.33
C PHE A 88 7.43 -2.10 -4.25
N PHE A 89 7.73 -3.24 -3.65
CA PHE A 89 7.44 -4.54 -4.25
C PHE A 89 6.04 -4.97 -3.81
N THR A 90 5.27 -5.58 -4.71
CA THR A 90 3.90 -6.03 -4.46
C THR A 90 3.72 -7.46 -4.93
N LYS A 91 3.02 -8.26 -4.13
CA LYS A 91 2.52 -9.59 -4.48
C LYS A 91 1.01 -9.62 -4.34
N ILE A 92 0.32 -10.11 -5.37
CA ILE A 92 -1.13 -10.29 -5.41
C ILE A 92 -1.42 -11.79 -5.39
N TYR A 93 -2.45 -12.20 -4.65
CA TYR A 93 -2.81 -13.59 -4.44
C TYR A 93 -4.24 -13.87 -4.90
N PHE A 94 -4.47 -15.06 -5.42
CA PHE A 94 -5.79 -15.65 -5.52
C PHE A 94 -6.30 -15.95 -4.11
N GLU A 95 -7.61 -16.06 -3.95
CA GLU A 95 -8.22 -16.38 -2.65
C GLU A 95 -7.83 -17.79 -2.13
N ASN A 96 -7.29 -18.66 -2.98
CA ASN A 96 -6.70 -19.93 -2.57
C ASN A 96 -5.24 -19.80 -2.03
N GLY A 97 -4.69 -18.57 -1.99
CA GLY A 97 -3.35 -18.27 -1.50
C GLY A 97 -2.23 -18.37 -2.55
N LYS A 98 -2.52 -18.83 -3.77
CA LYS A 98 -1.52 -18.86 -4.85
C LYS A 98 -1.29 -17.46 -5.41
N THR A 99 -0.07 -17.18 -5.85
CA THR A 99 0.26 -15.89 -6.49
C THR A 99 -0.53 -15.70 -7.79
N VAL A 100 -1.11 -14.52 -7.97
CA VAL A 100 -1.68 -14.01 -9.23
C VAL A 100 -0.58 -13.30 -10.01
N SER A 101 0.12 -12.38 -9.34
CA SER A 101 1.19 -11.62 -9.93
C SER A 101 2.10 -11.03 -8.87
N GLU A 102 3.31 -10.66 -9.27
CA GLU A 102 4.23 -9.89 -8.43
C GLU A 102 5.12 -8.98 -9.27
N GLY A 103 5.55 -7.88 -8.67
CA GLY A 103 6.39 -6.88 -9.34
C GLY A 103 6.48 -5.58 -8.53
N GLU A 104 7.08 -4.56 -9.12
CA GLU A 104 7.35 -3.29 -8.44
C GLU A 104 6.37 -2.18 -8.86
N GLY A 105 6.21 -1.17 -8.02
CA GLY A 105 5.38 -0.01 -8.33
C GLY A 105 5.59 1.13 -7.36
N ASP A 106 5.11 2.30 -7.74
CA ASP A 106 5.17 3.50 -6.95
C ASP A 106 3.78 3.81 -6.37
N TYR A 107 3.70 4.03 -5.06
CA TYR A 107 2.44 4.35 -4.37
C TYR A 107 2.35 5.85 -4.03
N PHE A 108 1.43 6.55 -4.70
CA PHE A 108 1.22 7.99 -4.52
C PHE A 108 0.09 8.24 -3.53
N MET A 109 0.45 8.41 -2.25
CA MET A 109 -0.50 8.52 -1.13
C MET A 109 -1.55 9.62 -1.32
N ASN A 110 -1.14 10.80 -1.81
CA ASN A 110 -2.04 11.94 -2.04
C ASN A 110 -3.14 11.63 -3.07
N LYS A 111 -2.81 10.82 -4.09
CA LYS A 111 -3.72 10.38 -5.14
C LYS A 111 -4.39 9.04 -4.79
N LYS A 112 -3.90 8.32 -3.78
CA LYS A 112 -4.27 6.93 -3.43
C LYS A 112 -4.16 5.96 -4.61
N ILE A 113 -3.15 6.15 -5.47
CA ILE A 113 -2.90 5.30 -6.65
C ILE A 113 -1.59 4.52 -6.49
N PHE A 114 -1.58 3.30 -7.03
CA PHE A 114 -0.39 2.49 -7.21
C PHE A 114 -0.15 2.33 -8.71
N LEU A 115 1.01 2.76 -9.19
CA LEU A 115 1.39 2.66 -10.60
C LEU A 115 2.56 1.68 -10.73
N ARG A 116 2.43 0.69 -11.61
CA ARG A 116 3.47 -0.33 -11.79
C ARG A 116 4.70 0.25 -12.46
N ARG A 117 5.82 -0.41 -12.21
CA ARG A 117 7.10 -0.18 -12.88
C ARG A 117 7.88 -1.48 -12.98
N GLY A 118 8.80 -1.54 -13.94
CA GLY A 118 9.65 -2.69 -14.16
C GLY A 118 8.86 -3.96 -14.48
N GLY A 119 9.52 -5.11 -14.32
CA GLY A 119 8.95 -6.41 -14.63
C GLY A 119 7.88 -6.85 -13.63
N TRP A 120 6.75 -7.29 -14.17
CA TRP A 120 5.67 -7.96 -13.45
C TRP A 120 5.48 -9.35 -14.01
N ILE A 121 5.53 -10.35 -13.14
CA ILE A 121 5.29 -11.75 -13.50
C ILE A 121 3.84 -12.08 -13.18
N PHE A 122 3.15 -12.75 -14.11
CA PHE A 122 1.76 -13.19 -13.94
C PHE A 122 1.68 -14.70 -14.00
N TYR A 123 0.89 -15.25 -13.08
CA TYR A 123 0.76 -16.67 -12.82
C TYR A 123 -0.68 -17.14 -13.00
N ASN A 124 -0.84 -18.33 -13.56
CA ASN A 124 -2.14 -18.98 -13.64
C ASN A 124 -2.51 -19.61 -12.27
N LYS A 125 -3.71 -20.19 -12.17
CA LYS A 125 -4.16 -20.86 -10.92
C LYS A 125 -3.35 -22.11 -10.54
N SER A 126 -2.54 -22.69 -11.44
CA SER A 126 -1.60 -23.74 -11.05
C SER A 126 -0.35 -23.19 -10.38
N GLY A 127 -0.04 -21.89 -10.53
CA GLY A 127 1.17 -21.24 -10.06
C GLY A 127 2.26 -21.14 -11.13
N THR A 128 1.91 -21.39 -12.40
CA THR A 128 2.83 -21.34 -13.54
C THR A 128 2.82 -19.95 -14.14
N ALA A 129 3.99 -19.34 -14.30
CA ALA A 129 4.13 -18.05 -14.98
C ALA A 129 3.70 -18.18 -16.44
N TYR A 130 2.80 -17.31 -16.90
CA TYR A 130 2.32 -17.30 -18.28
C TYR A 130 2.59 -15.97 -19.00
N SER A 131 2.95 -14.91 -18.27
CA SER A 131 3.45 -13.67 -18.88
C SER A 131 4.37 -12.88 -17.97
N ILE A 132 5.27 -12.13 -18.60
CA ILE A 132 6.05 -11.07 -17.96
C ILE A 132 5.73 -9.79 -18.70
N LEU A 133 5.30 -8.75 -17.98
CA LEU A 133 5.01 -7.43 -18.54
C LEU A 133 5.95 -6.41 -17.91
N GLU A 134 6.54 -5.53 -18.70
CA GLU A 134 7.36 -4.44 -18.20
C GLU A 134 6.58 -3.13 -18.27
N PHE A 135 6.48 -2.46 -17.12
CA PHE A 135 5.74 -1.21 -16.98
C PHE A 135 6.67 -0.02 -16.74
N VAL A 136 6.22 1.15 -17.18
CA VAL A 136 6.75 2.46 -16.78
C VAL A 136 5.59 3.34 -16.35
N ASN A 137 5.85 4.33 -15.50
CA ASN A 137 4.83 5.29 -15.09
C ASN A 137 5.42 6.70 -14.99
N ASP A 138 4.56 7.71 -15.14
CA ASP A 138 4.91 9.13 -15.07
C ASP A 138 4.43 9.80 -13.76
N GLY A 139 3.97 9.00 -12.79
CA GLY A 139 3.34 9.47 -11.56
C GLY A 139 1.86 9.86 -11.68
N GLU A 140 1.27 9.67 -12.87
CA GLU A 140 -0.16 9.89 -13.12
C GLU A 140 -0.79 8.69 -13.82
N LYS A 141 -0.09 8.15 -14.81
CA LYS A 141 -0.50 7.07 -15.70
C LYS A 141 0.55 5.99 -15.74
N GLU A 142 0.09 4.80 -16.10
CA GLU A 142 0.91 3.62 -16.28
C GLU A 142 0.95 3.23 -17.75
N TYR A 143 2.09 2.76 -18.22
CA TYR A 143 2.31 2.38 -19.60
C TYR A 143 3.01 1.03 -19.69
N LEU A 144 2.59 0.21 -20.64
CA LEU A 144 3.21 -1.06 -20.99
C LEU A 144 4.36 -0.81 -21.99
N GLN A 145 5.59 -1.15 -21.58
CA GLN A 145 6.80 -0.99 -22.38
C GLN A 145 7.18 -2.29 -23.11
N GLN A 146 6.95 -3.44 -22.48
CA GLN A 146 7.25 -4.75 -23.06
C GLN A 146 6.24 -5.79 -22.57
N GLU A 147 5.94 -6.78 -23.41
CA GLU A 147 5.22 -7.97 -23.00
C GLU A 147 5.90 -9.23 -23.54
N THR A 148 5.97 -10.24 -22.69
CA THR A 148 6.38 -11.59 -23.04
C THR A 148 5.29 -12.55 -22.59
N ILE A 149 4.76 -13.37 -23.50
CA ILE A 149 3.70 -14.35 -23.24
C ILE A 149 4.23 -15.76 -23.51
N TYR A 150 3.96 -16.66 -22.57
CA TYR A 150 4.40 -18.05 -22.59
C TYR A 150 3.21 -18.99 -22.78
N ASP A 151 3.30 -19.87 -23.79
CA ASP A 151 2.44 -21.05 -23.86
C ASP A 151 2.95 -22.06 -22.82
N THR A 152 2.28 -22.11 -21.68
CA THR A 152 2.67 -22.96 -20.54
C THR A 152 2.57 -24.47 -20.84
N LEU A 153 1.77 -24.88 -21.83
CA LEU A 153 1.64 -26.29 -22.22
C LEU A 153 2.76 -26.69 -23.17
N LYS A 154 3.04 -25.84 -24.16
CA LYS A 154 4.11 -26.08 -25.16
C LYS A 154 5.49 -25.64 -24.69
N LYS A 155 5.59 -25.02 -23.51
CA LYS A 155 6.82 -24.52 -22.89
C LYS A 155 7.62 -23.60 -23.82
N LYS A 156 6.93 -22.70 -24.53
CA LYS A 156 7.56 -21.77 -25.47
C LYS A 156 7.00 -20.36 -25.36
N ILE A 157 7.82 -19.38 -25.69
CA ILE A 157 7.38 -18.00 -25.87
C ILE A 157 6.55 -17.93 -27.15
N ILE A 158 5.37 -17.32 -27.07
CA ILE A 158 4.46 -17.11 -28.20
C ILE A 158 4.33 -15.63 -28.59
N LYS A 159 4.76 -14.72 -27.70
CA LYS A 159 4.83 -13.29 -27.96
C LYS A 159 5.98 -12.72 -27.15
N ASP A 160 6.82 -11.91 -27.76
CA ASP A 160 7.83 -11.11 -27.08
C ASP A 160 7.97 -9.80 -27.87
N VAL A 161 7.41 -8.73 -27.33
CA VAL A 161 7.31 -7.44 -28.02
C VAL A 161 7.72 -6.34 -27.08
N LYS A 162 8.73 -5.58 -27.48
CA LYS A 162 9.07 -4.28 -26.88
C LYS A 162 8.46 -3.18 -27.73
N TYR A 163 7.64 -2.34 -27.10
CA TYR A 163 6.99 -1.23 -27.76
C TYR A 163 7.96 -0.05 -27.87
N GLU A 164 8.08 0.51 -29.07
CA GLU A 164 8.86 1.74 -29.28
C GLU A 164 8.24 2.91 -28.50
N ASN A 165 6.91 3.04 -28.58
CA ASN A 165 6.11 3.97 -27.79
C ASN A 165 5.30 3.18 -26.75
N PRO A 166 5.52 3.40 -25.43
CA PRO A 166 4.78 2.69 -24.38
C PRO A 166 3.27 2.85 -24.51
N ILE A 167 2.53 1.75 -24.33
CA ILE A 167 1.08 1.73 -24.49
C ILE A 167 0.42 2.13 -23.17
N LEU A 168 -0.41 3.17 -23.18
CA LEU A 168 -1.20 3.57 -22.00
C LEU A 168 -2.07 2.40 -21.52
N VAL A 169 -1.91 2.01 -20.25
CA VAL A 169 -2.76 1.04 -19.58
C VAL A 169 -4.01 1.78 -19.09
N LYS A 170 -5.19 1.32 -19.50
CA LYS A 170 -6.48 1.89 -19.10
C LYS A 170 -6.93 1.36 -17.73
#